data_AF-A0A7J6G681-F1
#
_entry.id   AF-A0A7J6G681-F1
#
_cell.length_a   1.000
_cell.length_b   1.000
_cell.length_c   1.000
_cell.angle_alpha   90.00
_cell.angle_beta   90.00
_cell.angle_gamma   90.00
#
_symmetry.space_group_name_H-M   'P 1'
#
loop_
_entity.id
_entity.type
_entity.pdbx_description
1 polymer ?
#
loop_
_entity_poly.entity_id
_entity_poly.type
_entity_poly.pdbx_seq_one_letter_code
_entity_poly.pdbx_strand_id
1 'polypeptide(L)'
;MADVEESELNETQKKDIAKWFLLNSPPGEIQYVAKDVKAILDGDELYEEAASESFPVYNKSHMISLELPDRTGDVIITSFGELGNNEFLDPRTAQVAIIDHVKQVCTEVRPAMDEELPSPYIEEYRCALDAEILKYISEAYPKGVCSVYCGSGKDLEGPGSDFELVVVISAARHSPQNFWCDIN
;
A
#
# COMPACT_ATOMS: atom_id res chain seq x y z
N MET A 1 -16.17 -30.68 -37.57
CA MET A 1 -15.33 -30.03 -36.55
C MET A 1 -15.75 -30.66 -35.24
N ALA A 2 -14.85 -31.39 -34.58
CA ALA A 2 -15.16 -31.94 -33.26
C ALA A 2 -15.21 -30.76 -32.28
N ASP A 3 -16.34 -30.60 -31.60
CA ASP A 3 -16.42 -29.76 -30.41
C ASP A 3 -15.39 -30.30 -29.43
N VAL A 4 -14.35 -29.51 -29.16
CA VAL A 4 -13.42 -29.79 -28.07
C VAL A 4 -14.24 -29.57 -26.81
N GLU A 5 -14.55 -30.63 -26.07
CA GLU A 5 -15.11 -30.49 -24.72
C GLU A 5 -14.12 -29.62 -23.92
N GLU A 6 -14.49 -28.37 -23.67
CA GLU A 6 -13.75 -27.50 -22.77
C GLU A 6 -13.78 -28.15 -21.39
N SER A 7 -12.67 -28.75 -20.98
CA SER A 7 -12.52 -29.31 -19.66
C SER A 7 -12.72 -28.21 -18.63
N GLU A 8 -13.68 -28.38 -17.72
CA GLU A 8 -13.92 -27.42 -16.64
C GLU A 8 -12.62 -27.17 -15.85
N LEU A 9 -12.34 -25.91 -15.58
CA LEU A 9 -11.19 -25.50 -14.79
C LEU A 9 -11.31 -26.03 -13.36
N ASN A 10 -10.19 -26.52 -12.81
CA ASN A 10 -10.14 -26.90 -11.40
C ASN A 10 -10.12 -25.66 -10.48
N GLU A 11 -10.37 -25.85 -9.19
CA GLU A 11 -10.43 -24.77 -8.21
C GLU A 11 -9.13 -23.97 -8.11
N THR A 12 -7.97 -24.63 -8.20
CA THR A 12 -6.66 -23.96 -8.20
C THR A 12 -6.52 -23.01 -9.39
N GLN A 13 -6.88 -23.46 -10.59
CA GLN A 13 -6.84 -22.63 -11.80
C GLN A 13 -7.81 -21.46 -11.71
N LYS A 14 -9.03 -21.70 -11.19
CA LYS A 14 -10.00 -20.62 -10.95
C LYS A 14 -9.45 -19.59 -9.97
N LYS A 15 -8.80 -20.02 -8.88
CA LYS A 15 -8.15 -19.14 -7.91
C LYS A 15 -7.03 -18.32 -8.54
N ASP A 16 -6.15 -18.96 -9.32
CA ASP A 16 -5.03 -18.27 -9.95
C ASP A 16 -5.50 -17.20 -10.96
N ILE A 17 -6.58 -17.48 -11.70
CA ILE A 17 -7.22 -16.50 -12.60
C ILE A 17 -7.84 -15.36 -11.79
N ALA A 18 -8.53 -15.65 -10.68
CA ALA A 18 -9.10 -14.64 -9.80
C ALA A 18 -8.03 -13.70 -9.24
N LYS A 19 -6.93 -14.26 -8.73
CA LYS A 19 -5.78 -13.50 -8.25
C LYS A 19 -5.19 -12.62 -9.36
N TRP A 20 -5.08 -13.16 -10.57
CA TRP A 20 -4.60 -12.41 -11.73
C TRP A 20 -5.49 -11.18 -12.02
N PHE A 21 -6.82 -11.32 -12.00
CA PHE A 21 -7.72 -10.18 -12.17
C PHE A 21 -7.56 -9.13 -11.07
N LEU A 22 -7.49 -9.55 -9.81
CA LEU A 22 -7.32 -8.64 -8.68
C LEU A 22 -5.99 -7.88 -8.76
N LEU A 23 -4.88 -8.57 -9.01
CA LEU A 23 -3.55 -7.97 -9.09
C LEU A 23 -3.38 -7.01 -10.28
N ASN A 24 -4.11 -7.23 -11.37
CA ASN A 24 -4.09 -6.37 -12.56
C ASN A 24 -5.25 -5.37 -12.59
N SER A 25 -5.92 -5.16 -11.46
CA SER A 25 -6.96 -4.14 -11.36
C SER A 25 -6.37 -2.75 -11.65
N PRO A 26 -7.09 -1.86 -12.35
CA PRO A 26 -6.64 -0.49 -12.49
C PRO A 26 -6.51 0.18 -11.11
N PRO A 27 -5.60 1.15 -10.96
CA PRO A 27 -5.53 2.05 -9.82
C PRO A 27 -6.88 2.49 -9.25
N GLY A 28 -7.15 2.18 -7.99
CA GLY A 28 -8.37 2.60 -7.27
C GLY A 28 -9.65 1.88 -7.68
N GLU A 29 -9.56 0.87 -8.55
CA GLU A 29 -10.73 0.12 -9.05
C GLU A 29 -10.82 -1.32 -8.53
N ILE A 30 -9.84 -1.78 -7.73
CA ILE A 30 -9.80 -3.16 -7.23
C ILE A 30 -11.09 -3.58 -6.51
N GLN A 31 -11.78 -2.68 -5.80
CA GLN A 31 -13.05 -3.00 -5.14
C GLN A 31 -14.17 -3.35 -6.14
N TYR A 32 -14.20 -2.69 -7.30
CA TYR A 32 -15.15 -3.00 -8.37
C TYR A 32 -14.78 -4.32 -9.04
N VAL A 33 -13.50 -4.51 -9.38
CA VAL A 33 -13.01 -5.76 -9.97
C VAL A 33 -13.27 -6.94 -9.03
N ALA A 34 -13.05 -6.77 -7.72
CA ALA A 34 -13.28 -7.79 -6.72
C ALA A 34 -14.75 -8.20 -6.64
N LYS A 35 -15.67 -7.22 -6.74
CA LYS A 35 -17.11 -7.50 -6.82
C LYS A 35 -17.47 -8.33 -8.07
N ASP A 36 -16.89 -8.02 -9.21
CA ASP A 36 -17.13 -8.73 -10.47
C ASP A 36 -16.52 -10.15 -10.42
N VAL A 37 -15.29 -10.28 -9.93
CA VAL A 37 -14.61 -11.58 -9.73
C VAL A 37 -15.40 -12.47 -8.78
N LYS A 38 -15.92 -11.90 -7.68
CA LYS A 38 -16.76 -12.62 -6.73
C LYS A 38 -18.03 -13.17 -7.39
N ALA A 39 -18.67 -12.40 -8.27
CA ALA A 39 -19.84 -12.83 -9.01
C ALA A 39 -19.54 -13.93 -10.04
N ILE A 40 -18.32 -13.99 -10.59
CA ILE A 40 -17.89 -14.99 -11.57
C ILE A 40 -17.54 -16.33 -10.93
N LEU A 41 -16.92 -16.33 -9.74
CA LEU A 41 -16.39 -17.55 -9.11
C LEU A 41 -17.46 -18.47 -8.49
N ASP A 42 -18.66 -17.95 -8.21
CA ASP A 42 -19.79 -18.68 -7.59
C ASP A 42 -19.38 -19.50 -6.35
N GLY A 43 -18.47 -18.96 -5.53
CA GLY A 43 -17.96 -19.59 -4.31
C GLY A 43 -17.23 -18.59 -3.40
N ASP A 44 -17.76 -18.40 -2.18
CA ASP A 44 -17.24 -17.40 -1.23
C ASP A 44 -15.84 -17.75 -0.71
N GLU A 45 -15.57 -19.01 -0.38
CA GLU A 45 -14.28 -19.44 0.20
C GLU A 45 -13.10 -19.22 -0.76
N LEU A 46 -13.27 -19.62 -2.03
CA LEU A 46 -12.22 -19.48 -3.05
C LEU A 46 -11.91 -18.03 -3.34
N TYR A 47 -12.93 -17.18 -3.35
CA TYR A 47 -12.78 -15.73 -3.50
C TYR A 47 -12.07 -15.12 -2.29
N GLU A 48 -12.45 -15.49 -1.07
CA GLU A 48 -11.84 -14.98 0.16
C GLU A 48 -10.34 -15.31 0.23
N GLU A 49 -9.95 -16.53 -0.14
CA GLU A 49 -8.54 -16.91 -0.27
C GLU A 49 -7.84 -16.03 -1.32
N ALA A 50 -8.38 -15.94 -2.54
CA ALA A 50 -7.81 -15.14 -3.61
C ALA A 50 -7.63 -13.67 -3.21
N ALA A 51 -8.63 -13.08 -2.56
CA ALA A 51 -8.62 -11.71 -2.09
C ALA A 51 -7.57 -11.50 -0.99
N SER A 52 -7.55 -12.37 0.02
CA SER A 52 -6.58 -12.28 1.11
C SER A 52 -5.12 -12.35 0.64
N GLU A 53 -4.85 -13.13 -0.43
CA GLU A 53 -3.52 -13.24 -1.03
C GLU A 53 -3.19 -12.07 -1.98
N SER A 54 -4.19 -11.46 -2.64
CA SER A 54 -3.96 -10.47 -3.71
C SER A 54 -3.99 -9.03 -3.24
N PHE A 55 -4.89 -8.67 -2.33
CA PHE A 55 -5.05 -7.29 -1.86
C PHE A 55 -3.78 -6.72 -1.20
N PRO A 56 -3.05 -7.44 -0.33
CA PRO A 56 -1.80 -6.93 0.22
C PRO A 56 -0.75 -6.63 -0.84
N VAL A 57 -0.63 -7.49 -1.84
CA VAL A 57 0.31 -7.32 -2.95
C VAL A 57 -0.10 -6.13 -3.82
N TYR A 58 -1.39 -6.02 -4.15
CA TYR A 58 -1.94 -4.90 -4.92
C TYR A 58 -1.75 -3.56 -4.19
N ASN A 59 -2.12 -3.48 -2.90
CA ASN A 59 -2.05 -2.26 -2.12
C ASN A 59 -0.59 -1.74 -2.04
N LYS A 60 0.38 -2.65 -1.85
CA LYS A 60 1.81 -2.31 -1.84
C LYS A 60 2.33 -1.89 -3.21
N SER A 61 1.97 -2.62 -4.28
CA SER A 61 2.46 -2.30 -5.63
C SER A 61 1.92 -0.98 -6.17
N HIS A 62 0.71 -0.61 -5.77
CA HIS A 62 0.06 0.65 -6.14
C HIS A 62 0.33 1.78 -5.14
N MET A 63 1.07 1.51 -4.06
CA MET A 63 1.42 2.47 -3.01
C MET A 63 0.20 3.30 -2.56
N ILE A 64 -0.91 2.61 -2.28
CA ILE A 64 -2.15 3.30 -1.91
C ILE A 64 -1.94 4.07 -0.60
N SER A 65 -2.57 5.23 -0.47
CA SER A 65 -2.63 5.99 0.77
C SER A 65 -3.96 5.75 1.47
N LEU A 66 -3.92 5.45 2.77
CA LEU A 66 -5.10 5.24 3.60
C LEU A 66 -5.13 6.24 4.76
N GLU A 67 -6.28 6.88 4.96
CA GLU A 67 -6.48 7.85 6.04
C GLU A 67 -6.38 7.16 7.40
N LEU A 68 -5.64 7.77 8.32
CA LEU A 68 -5.53 7.30 9.70
C LEU A 68 -6.84 7.58 10.47
N PRO A 69 -7.28 6.69 11.38
CA PRO A 69 -8.54 6.85 12.11
C PRO A 69 -8.66 8.14 12.94
N ASP A 70 -7.52 8.66 13.41
CA ASP A 70 -7.40 9.91 14.17
C ASP A 70 -7.29 11.16 13.28
N ARG A 71 -7.28 10.99 11.95
CA ARG A 71 -7.19 12.05 10.93
C ARG A 71 -5.94 12.92 11.04
N THR A 72 -4.86 12.37 11.58
CA THR A 72 -3.56 13.06 11.66
C THR A 72 -2.84 13.07 10.31
N GLY A 73 -3.26 12.21 9.37
CA GLY A 73 -2.74 12.14 8.01
C GLY A 73 -3.14 10.83 7.34
N ASP A 74 -2.37 10.48 6.30
CA ASP A 74 -2.51 9.22 5.57
C ASP A 74 -1.23 8.38 5.72
N VAL A 75 -1.39 7.06 5.81
CA VAL A 75 -0.27 6.10 5.71
C VAL A 75 -0.17 5.56 4.29
N ILE A 76 1.05 5.49 3.75
CA ILE A 76 1.30 4.88 2.43
C ILE A 76 1.62 3.40 2.64
N ILE A 77 0.87 2.54 1.95
CA ILE A 77 1.09 1.10 2.00
C ILE A 77 2.26 0.76 1.07
N THR A 78 3.44 0.54 1.65
CA THR A 78 4.68 0.27 0.92
C THR A 78 5.58 -0.69 1.69
N SER A 79 6.40 -1.46 0.97
CA SER A 79 7.37 -2.37 1.58
C SER A 79 8.41 -1.66 2.45
N PHE A 80 8.65 -0.35 2.23
CA PHE A 80 9.59 0.43 3.04
C PHE A 80 9.05 0.79 4.43
N GLY A 81 7.73 0.80 4.59
CA GLY A 81 7.05 1.05 5.87
C GLY A 81 6.45 -0.22 6.50
N GLU A 82 6.58 -1.37 5.85
CA GLU A 82 6.00 -2.63 6.31
C GLU A 82 6.78 -3.18 7.52
N LEU A 83 6.10 -3.28 8.67
CA LEU A 83 6.66 -3.86 9.91
C LEU A 83 6.16 -5.30 10.13
N GLY A 84 4.98 -5.61 9.61
CA GLY A 84 4.34 -6.92 9.65
C GLY A 84 3.25 -7.00 8.59
N ASN A 85 2.58 -8.16 8.49
CA ASN A 85 1.62 -8.44 7.41
C ASN A 85 0.55 -7.35 7.19
N ASN A 86 0.12 -6.69 8.27
CA ASN A 86 -0.93 -5.66 8.24
C ASN A 86 -0.47 -4.36 8.93
N GLU A 87 0.81 -4.24 9.28
CA GLU A 87 1.34 -3.13 10.09
C GLU A 87 2.26 -2.25 9.27
N PHE A 88 1.92 -0.98 9.16
CA PHE A 88 2.65 0.00 8.34
C PHE A 88 3.02 1.23 9.16
N LEU A 89 4.32 1.55 9.19
CA LEU A 89 4.86 2.71 9.87
C LEU A 89 4.55 3.99 9.09
N ASP A 90 4.07 5.02 9.79
CA ASP A 90 4.21 6.41 9.38
C ASP A 90 5.34 7.06 10.21
N PRO A 91 6.55 7.24 9.63
CA PRO A 91 7.69 7.83 10.31
C PRO A 91 7.46 9.28 10.74
N ARG A 92 6.53 10.01 10.10
CA ARG A 92 6.30 11.42 10.41
C ARG A 92 5.56 11.60 11.73
N THR A 93 4.54 10.78 11.96
CA THR A 93 3.73 10.80 13.19
C THR A 93 4.26 9.83 14.25
N ALA A 94 5.25 8.99 13.91
CA ALA A 94 5.73 7.89 14.73
C ALA A 94 4.59 6.95 15.16
N GLN A 95 3.65 6.70 14.24
CA GLN A 95 2.52 5.80 14.42
C GLN A 95 2.68 4.58 13.52
N VAL A 96 2.15 3.44 13.97
CA VAL A 96 1.99 2.23 13.17
C VAL A 96 0.50 2.02 12.93
N ALA A 97 0.13 2.01 11.66
CA ALA A 97 -1.21 1.77 11.17
C ALA A 97 -1.45 0.28 10.98
N ILE A 98 -2.59 -0.21 11.47
CA ILE A 98 -3.06 -1.58 11.28
C ILE A 98 -4.12 -1.57 10.18
N ILE A 99 -3.90 -2.35 9.13
CA ILE A 99 -4.65 -2.27 7.87
C ILE A 99 -5.48 -3.53 7.63
N ASP A 100 -6.76 -3.32 7.31
CA ASP A 100 -7.57 -4.35 6.64
C ASP A 100 -7.35 -4.20 5.13
N HIS A 101 -6.50 -5.07 4.57
CA HIS A 101 -6.11 -4.98 3.17
C HIS A 101 -7.28 -5.14 2.20
N VAL A 102 -8.24 -6.02 2.50
CA VAL A 102 -9.39 -6.29 1.62
C VAL A 102 -10.36 -5.13 1.62
N LYS A 103 -10.63 -4.55 2.79
CA LYS A 103 -11.48 -3.34 2.89
C LYS A 103 -10.75 -2.05 2.50
N GLN A 104 -9.43 -2.08 2.40
CA GLN A 104 -8.57 -0.92 2.17
C GLN A 104 -8.86 0.20 3.17
N VAL A 105 -8.83 -0.14 4.46
CA VAL A 105 -9.03 0.83 5.56
C VAL A 105 -7.99 0.61 6.64
N CYS A 106 -7.55 1.70 7.27
CA CYS A 106 -6.84 1.61 8.53
C CYS A 106 -7.86 1.37 9.65
N THR A 107 -7.73 0.25 10.36
CA THR A 107 -8.67 -0.11 11.43
C THR A 107 -8.25 0.48 12.76
N GLU A 108 -6.94 0.51 13.03
CA GLU A 108 -6.37 0.92 14.31
C GLU A 108 -5.00 1.57 14.10
N VAL A 109 -4.59 2.39 15.06
CA VAL A 109 -3.25 2.98 15.13
C VAL A 109 -2.65 2.74 16.51
N ARG A 110 -1.36 2.46 16.55
CA ARG A 110 -0.57 2.39 17.78
C ARG A 110 0.68 3.28 17.66
N PRO A 111 1.25 3.76 18.77
CA PRO A 111 2.59 4.35 18.74
C PRO A 111 3.62 3.33 18.22
N ALA A 112 4.61 3.82 17.47
CA ALA A 112 5.78 3.03 17.10
C ALA A 112 6.64 2.74 18.34
N MET A 113 7.26 1.57 18.35
CA MET A 113 8.27 1.21 19.35
C MET A 113 9.62 1.85 18.99
N ASP A 114 10.48 2.04 19.98
CA ASP A 114 11.80 2.65 19.77
C ASP A 114 12.63 1.87 18.74
N GLU A 115 12.52 0.54 18.70
CA GLU A 115 13.23 -0.30 17.73
C GLU A 115 12.68 -0.22 16.30
N GLU A 116 11.45 0.28 16.12
CA GLU A 116 10.82 0.47 14.81
C GLU A 116 11.22 1.82 14.18
N LEU A 117 11.73 2.75 14.99
CA LEU A 117 12.13 4.08 14.57
C LEU A 117 13.65 4.17 14.32
N PRO A 118 14.10 5.12 13.47
CA PRO A 118 15.52 5.40 13.33
C PRO A 118 16.07 6.07 14.60
N SER A 119 17.39 5.99 14.78
CA SER A 119 18.10 6.69 15.85
C SER A 119 17.86 8.21 15.75
N PRO A 120 18.01 8.96 16.85
CA PRO A 120 17.89 10.42 16.83
C PRO A 120 18.82 11.09 15.81
N TYR A 121 20.01 10.52 15.59
CA TYR A 121 20.97 11.04 14.61
C TYR A 121 20.42 10.95 13.17
N ILE A 122 19.82 9.82 12.80
CA ILE A 122 19.24 9.62 11.47
C ILE A 122 17.91 10.39 11.31
N GLU A 123 17.14 10.49 12.40
CA GLU A 123 15.86 11.18 12.42
C GLU A 123 16.00 12.68 12.08
N GLU A 124 17.11 13.33 12.48
CA GLU A 124 17.39 14.72 12.08
C GLU A 124 17.46 14.89 10.54
N TYR A 125 18.12 13.96 9.85
CA TYR A 125 18.23 13.98 8.38
C TYR A 125 16.90 13.62 7.72
N ARG A 126 16.21 12.60 8.24
CA ARG A 126 14.89 12.17 7.75
C ARG A 126 13.88 13.31 7.85
N CYS A 127 13.79 13.97 9.01
CA CYS A 127 12.88 15.08 9.25
C CYS A 127 13.20 16.30 8.36
N ALA A 128 14.48 16.63 8.18
CA ALA A 128 14.90 17.71 7.30
C ALA A 128 14.52 17.43 5.83
N LEU A 129 14.73 16.19 5.36
CA LEU A 129 14.34 15.78 4.02
C LEU A 129 12.82 15.77 3.84
N ASP A 130 12.08 15.23 4.81
CA ASP A 130 10.61 15.18 4.80
C ASP A 130 10.00 16.58 4.66
N ALA A 131 10.53 17.57 5.40
CA ALA A 131 10.07 18.95 5.31
C ALA A 131 10.24 19.57 3.92
N GLU A 132 11.31 19.26 3.19
CA GLU A 132 11.51 19.76 1.82
C GLU A 132 10.64 19.00 0.80
N ILE A 133 10.45 17.69 0.98
CA ILE A 133 9.56 16.90 0.11
C ILE A 133 8.10 17.35 0.25
N LEU A 134 7.64 17.69 1.46
CA LEU A 134 6.31 18.24 1.67
C LEU A 134 6.07 19.53 0.88
N LYS A 135 7.07 20.43 0.83
CA LYS A 135 6.99 21.65 0.00
C LYS A 135 6.88 21.29 -1.48
N TYR A 136 7.76 20.41 -1.97
CA TYR A 136 7.73 19.95 -3.36
C TYR A 136 6.36 19.37 -3.76
N ILE A 137 5.78 18.52 -2.90
CA ILE A 137 4.48 17.91 -3.17
C ILE A 137 3.36 18.93 -3.17
N SER A 138 3.38 19.90 -2.25
CA SER A 138 2.36 20.94 -2.22
C SER A 138 2.30 21.76 -3.53
N GLU A 139 3.42 21.86 -4.25
CA GLU A 139 3.53 22.56 -5.52
C GLU A 139 3.26 21.63 -6.73
N ALA A 140 3.87 20.44 -6.75
CA ALA A 140 3.82 19.53 -7.91
C ALA A 140 2.60 18.60 -7.91
N TYR A 141 2.14 18.19 -6.73
CA TYR A 141 1.05 17.21 -6.54
C TYR A 141 0.09 17.68 -5.43
N PRO A 142 -0.87 18.59 -5.71
CA PRO A 142 -1.74 19.17 -4.68
C PRO A 142 -2.59 18.20 -3.85
N LYS A 143 -2.69 16.93 -4.27
CA LYS A 143 -3.37 15.83 -3.55
C LYS A 143 -2.44 14.63 -3.33
N GLY A 144 -1.14 14.82 -3.52
CA GLY A 144 -0.15 13.78 -3.30
C GLY A 144 0.14 13.61 -1.82
N VAL A 145 0.57 12.41 -1.46
CA VAL A 145 1.03 12.04 -0.12
C VAL A 145 2.48 11.62 -0.23
N CYS A 146 3.28 11.90 0.79
CA CYS A 146 4.61 11.30 0.91
C CYS A 146 4.89 10.74 2.30
N SER A 147 5.89 9.86 2.31
CA SER A 147 6.57 9.41 3.50
C SER A 147 8.06 9.21 3.21
N VAL A 148 8.89 9.46 4.22
CA VAL A 148 10.35 9.28 4.14
C VAL A 148 10.76 8.24 5.17
N TYR A 149 11.31 7.13 4.70
CA TYR A 149 11.73 5.98 5.50
C TYR A 149 13.25 5.90 5.60
N CYS A 150 13.75 5.20 6.61
CA CYS A 150 15.15 4.77 6.65
C CYS A 150 15.26 3.37 6.02
N GLY A 151 15.93 3.27 4.87
CA GLY A 151 16.12 2.00 4.16
C GLY A 151 17.25 1.15 4.74
N SER A 152 18.32 1.79 5.22
CA SER A 152 19.45 1.12 5.86
C SER A 152 20.17 2.06 6.83
N GLY A 153 20.83 1.49 7.83
CA GLY A 153 21.60 2.27 8.82
C GLY A 153 20.75 2.95 9.91
N LYS A 154 19.56 2.43 10.21
CA LYS A 154 18.63 3.04 11.18
C LYS A 154 19.21 3.23 12.59
N ASP A 155 20.10 2.34 13.03
CA ASP A 155 20.67 2.34 14.39
C ASP A 155 22.00 3.14 14.51
N LEU A 156 22.40 3.87 13.46
CA LEU A 156 23.66 4.63 13.48
C LEU A 156 23.55 5.85 14.39
N GLU A 157 24.50 6.02 15.31
CA GLU A 157 24.49 7.12 16.30
C GLU A 157 25.50 8.24 15.99
N GLY A 158 26.12 8.24 14.82
CA GLY A 158 27.09 9.27 14.46
C GLY A 158 27.74 9.11 13.09
N PRO A 159 28.65 10.03 12.74
CA PRO A 159 29.31 10.03 11.45
C PRO A 159 30.30 8.87 11.33
N GLY A 160 30.52 8.39 10.09
CA GLY A 160 31.50 7.34 9.78
C GLY A 160 30.92 6.06 9.20
N SER A 161 29.61 6.01 8.97
CA SER A 161 28.93 4.97 8.20
C SER A 161 27.83 5.59 7.36
N ASP A 162 27.58 4.99 6.19
CA ASP A 162 26.55 5.45 5.27
C ASP A 162 25.18 4.93 5.72
N PHE A 163 24.14 5.74 5.54
CA PHE A 163 22.74 5.37 5.73
C PHE A 163 21.93 5.73 4.49
N GLU A 164 20.77 5.10 4.35
CA GLU A 164 19.88 5.33 3.22
C GLU A 164 18.52 5.85 3.70
N LEU A 165 18.05 6.90 3.02
CA LEU A 165 16.69 7.39 3.16
C LEU A 165 15.92 7.10 1.87
N VAL A 166 14.70 6.60 2.02
CA VAL A 166 13.81 6.29 0.90
C VAL A 166 12.63 7.24 0.94
N VAL A 167 12.50 8.05 -0.10
CA VAL A 167 11.35 8.94 -0.29
C VAL A 167 10.31 8.22 -1.12
N VAL A 168 9.10 8.10 -0.59
CA VAL A 168 7.94 7.55 -1.30
C VAL A 168 6.94 8.68 -1.51
N ILE A 169 6.53 8.88 -2.75
CA ILE A 169 5.49 9.84 -3.16
C ILE A 169 4.41 9.03 -3.86
N SER A 170 3.15 9.25 -3.48
CA SER A 170 1.98 8.64 -4.12
C SER A 170 0.99 9.74 -4.46
N ALA A 171 0.63 9.86 -5.74
CA ALA A 171 -0.34 10.85 -6.20
C ALA A 171 -1.38 10.20 -7.11
N ALA A 172 -2.52 9.85 -6.52
CA ALA A 172 -3.65 9.29 -7.26
C ALA A 172 -4.68 10.36 -7.65
N ARG A 173 -5.22 10.26 -8.86
CA ARG A 173 -6.40 11.03 -9.30
C ARG A 173 -7.45 10.08 -9.84
N HIS A 174 -8.59 10.06 -9.18
CA HIS A 174 -9.77 9.33 -9.64
C HIS A 174 -10.86 10.31 -10.04
N SER A 175 -11.41 10.12 -11.24
CA SER A 175 -12.58 10.86 -11.68
C SER A 175 -13.59 9.93 -12.35
N PRO A 176 -14.33 9.12 -11.57
CA PRO A 176 -15.27 8.12 -12.11
C PRO A 176 -16.33 8.73 -13.04
N GLN A 177 -16.82 9.94 -12.75
CA GLN A 177 -17.78 10.66 -13.59
C GLN A 177 -17.21 11.02 -14.99
N ASN A 178 -15.88 11.06 -15.11
CA ASN A 178 -15.18 11.34 -16.35
C ASN A 178 -14.49 10.08 -16.93
N PHE A 179 -14.75 8.89 -16.37
CA PHE A 179 -14.26 7.60 -16.85
C PHE A 179 -12.73 7.47 -16.94
N TRP A 180 -12.00 8.05 -15.98
CA TRP A 180 -10.54 7.86 -15.90
C TRP A 180 -10.03 7.80 -14.45
N CYS A 181 -8.97 7.00 -14.27
CA CYS A 181 -8.18 6.87 -13.06
C CYS A 181 -6.69 6.90 -13.45
N ASP A 182 -5.86 7.55 -12.63
CA ASP A 182 -4.41 7.63 -12.87
C ASP A 182 -3.67 7.68 -11.53
N ILE A 183 -2.49 7.04 -11.47
CA ILE A 183 -1.53 7.14 -10.36
C ILE A 183 -0.21 7.59 -10.95
N ASN A 184 0.33 8.70 -10.44
CA ASN A 184 1.68 9.19 -10.72
C ASN A 184 2.61 8.93 -9.54
#